data_AF-A0A6U3AX74-F1
#
_entry.id   AF-A0A6U3AX74-F1
#
_cell.length_a   1.000
_cell.length_b   1.000
_cell.length_c   1.000
_cell.angle_alpha   90.00
_cell.angle_beta   90.00
_cell.angle_gamma   90.00
#
_symmetry.space_group_name_H-M   'P 1'
#
loop_
_entity.id
_entity.type
_entity.pdbx_description
1 polymer ?
#
loop_
_entity_poly.entity_id
_entity_poly.type
_entity_poly.pdbx_seq_one_letter_code
_entity_poly.pdbx_strand_id
1 'polypeptide(L)'
;DCEVTDCTRWAEVQETVNCHAQLAEVLGAPTDFKLLNPLRKHGGSQTFRVGYGRGGAFFNPLARRRGLPTQRMESALAKSKPAGMTPLPKSIHQVRQEIEGMVPQLIAEGTKVCLVIATDGSNYNKENLDWLMSEEERNQELVQALESLQGLPVSVVIRLCTDYEPLVDFYKSLDTMDWNLDVDVLDDHKAEAMEVQAHQPWLNYALLLHRMREMGHYHPLLDLLDERPLTPPEIRDFLRLLFGQQHFQEPYQNTETWAINLLQELLEIQESEQTQSCYWKNPLTNLKEPWINIEQLAYTLLDDNEEDEEYVGDGLAP
;
A
#
# COMPACT_ATOMS: atom_id res chain seq x y z
N ASP A 1 -14.95 -4.21 13.85
CA ASP A 1 -14.26 -5.16 14.73
C ASP A 1 -13.49 -6.15 13.87
N CYS A 2 -12.17 -6.17 13.99
CA CYS A 2 -11.31 -7.12 13.27
C CYS A 2 -10.71 -8.06 14.32
N GLU A 3 -11.25 -9.26 14.49
CA GLU A 3 -10.58 -10.34 15.23
C GLU A 3 -9.46 -10.91 14.35
N VAL A 4 -8.29 -11.21 14.93
CA VAL A 4 -7.27 -11.99 14.21
C VAL A 4 -7.71 -13.44 14.32
N THR A 5 -8.20 -14.01 13.22
CA THR A 5 -8.56 -15.43 13.12
C THR A 5 -7.59 -16.13 12.17
N ASP A 6 -7.31 -17.41 12.42
CA ASP A 6 -6.61 -18.25 11.45
C ASP A 6 -7.34 -18.18 10.10
N CYS A 7 -6.71 -17.53 9.12
CA CYS A 7 -7.26 -17.35 7.79
C CYS A 7 -6.24 -17.81 6.76
N THR A 8 -6.71 -18.36 5.64
CA THR A 8 -5.81 -18.73 4.54
C THR A 8 -5.35 -17.46 3.84
N ARG A 9 -4.14 -17.42 3.25
CA ARG A 9 -3.68 -16.32 2.38
C ARG A 9 -4.71 -15.92 1.31
N TRP A 10 -5.48 -16.88 0.81
CA TRP A 10 -6.61 -16.60 -0.09
C TRP A 10 -7.73 -15.77 0.55
N ALA A 11 -8.07 -16.02 1.81
CA ALA A 11 -9.07 -15.25 2.54
C ALA A 11 -8.58 -13.81 2.77
N GLU A 12 -7.30 -13.63 3.08
CA GLU A 12 -6.68 -12.30 3.16
C GLU A 12 -6.79 -11.56 1.81
N VAL A 13 -6.46 -12.23 0.69
CA VAL A 13 -6.61 -11.65 -0.66
C VAL A 13 -8.07 -11.28 -0.93
N GLN A 14 -9.04 -12.10 -0.54
CA GLN A 14 -10.46 -11.78 -0.71
C GLN A 14 -10.84 -10.53 0.07
N GLU A 15 -10.41 -10.40 1.32
CA GLU A 15 -10.65 -9.20 2.14
C GLU A 15 -9.98 -7.97 1.53
N THR A 16 -8.73 -8.11 1.08
CA THR A 16 -7.95 -7.08 0.38
C THR A 16 -8.73 -6.54 -0.82
N VAL A 17 -9.12 -7.44 -1.73
CA VAL A 17 -9.83 -7.09 -2.97
C VAL A 17 -11.19 -6.46 -2.66
N ASN A 18 -11.91 -6.95 -1.66
CA ASN A 18 -13.17 -6.34 -1.24
C ASN A 18 -12.96 -4.92 -0.69
N CYS A 19 -11.93 -4.71 0.13
CA CYS A 19 -11.58 -3.39 0.64
C CYS A 19 -11.21 -2.44 -0.52
N HIS A 20 -10.33 -2.86 -1.43
CA HIS A 20 -9.93 -2.06 -2.60
C HIS A 20 -11.11 -1.71 -3.49
N ALA A 21 -12.05 -2.63 -3.71
CA ALA A 21 -13.23 -2.35 -4.51
C ALA A 21 -14.18 -1.37 -3.81
N GLN A 22 -14.33 -1.45 -2.48
CA GLN A 22 -15.10 -0.45 -1.74
C GLN A 22 -14.44 0.93 -1.81
N LEU A 23 -13.11 1.01 -1.61
CA LEU A 23 -12.35 2.25 -1.73
C LEU A 23 -12.45 2.83 -3.15
N ALA A 24 -12.26 2.02 -4.18
CA ALA A 24 -12.38 2.43 -5.58
C ALA A 24 -13.78 2.98 -5.91
N GLU A 25 -14.84 2.33 -5.42
CA GLU A 25 -16.22 2.81 -5.56
C GLU A 25 -16.42 4.14 -4.82
N VAL A 26 -15.86 4.27 -3.61
CA VAL A 26 -15.99 5.48 -2.78
C VAL A 26 -15.32 6.68 -3.46
N LEU A 27 -14.09 6.48 -3.91
CA LEU A 27 -13.25 7.50 -4.52
C LEU A 27 -13.65 7.81 -5.98
N GLY A 28 -14.47 6.94 -6.60
CA GLY A 28 -14.69 6.99 -8.04
C GLY A 28 -13.40 6.75 -8.82
N ALA A 29 -12.50 5.93 -8.27
CA ALA A 29 -11.23 5.57 -8.88
C ALA A 29 -11.45 4.35 -9.78
N PRO A 30 -11.28 4.47 -11.11
CA PRO A 30 -11.45 3.35 -12.02
C PRO A 30 -10.48 2.21 -11.70
N THR A 31 -10.99 1.01 -11.43
CA THR A 31 -10.17 -0.15 -11.05
C THR A 31 -10.68 -1.42 -11.74
N ASP A 32 -9.75 -2.12 -12.39
CA ASP A 32 -9.98 -3.40 -13.06
C ASP A 32 -9.33 -4.53 -12.25
N PHE A 33 -10.14 -5.38 -11.63
CA PHE A 33 -9.67 -6.59 -10.96
C PHE A 33 -9.61 -7.74 -11.96
N LYS A 34 -8.45 -8.41 -12.07
CA LYS A 34 -8.24 -9.54 -12.98
C LYS A 34 -7.77 -10.78 -12.21
N LEU A 35 -8.56 -11.85 -12.27
CA LEU A 35 -8.19 -13.15 -11.74
C LEU A 35 -7.39 -13.92 -12.79
N LEU A 36 -6.10 -14.12 -12.54
CA LEU A 36 -5.21 -14.82 -13.49
C LEU A 36 -5.58 -16.32 -13.62
N ASN A 37 -5.99 -16.94 -12.51
CA ASN A 37 -6.37 -18.34 -12.49
C ASN A 37 -7.83 -18.53 -12.95
N PRO A 38 -8.11 -19.50 -13.85
CA PRO A 38 -9.47 -19.77 -14.31
C PRO A 38 -10.37 -20.28 -13.18
N LEU A 39 -11.57 -19.72 -13.10
CA LEU A 39 -12.60 -20.17 -12.15
C LEU A 39 -13.03 -21.60 -12.52
N ARG A 40 -12.73 -22.57 -11.64
CA ARG A 40 -12.93 -24.02 -11.85
C ARG A 40 -14.36 -24.46 -12.24
N LYS A 41 -15.37 -23.59 -12.10
CA LYS A 41 -16.77 -23.91 -12.42
C LYS A 41 -17.43 -22.77 -13.19
N HIS A 42 -17.69 -23.02 -14.47
CA HIS A 42 -18.57 -22.28 -15.40
C HIS A 42 -18.29 -20.79 -15.62
N GLY A 43 -17.51 -20.46 -16.65
CA GLY A 43 -17.69 -19.29 -17.53
C GLY A 43 -17.86 -17.90 -16.89
N GLY A 44 -17.51 -17.73 -15.62
CA GLY A 44 -17.58 -16.46 -14.92
C GLY A 44 -16.54 -15.50 -15.49
N SER A 45 -16.88 -14.20 -15.52
CA SER A 45 -15.92 -13.17 -15.89
C SER A 45 -14.70 -13.25 -14.96
N GLN A 46 -13.49 -13.28 -15.50
CA GLN A 46 -12.25 -13.16 -14.74
C GLN A 46 -11.89 -11.70 -14.48
N THR A 47 -12.60 -10.77 -15.12
CA THR A 47 -12.38 -9.33 -14.99
C THR A 47 -13.61 -8.66 -14.40
N PHE A 48 -13.38 -7.80 -13.42
CA PHE A 48 -14.40 -6.99 -12.75
C PHE A 48 -13.97 -5.53 -12.76
N ARG A 49 -14.91 -4.62 -13.01
CA ARG A 49 -14.65 -3.18 -13.07
C ARG A 49 -15.43 -2.47 -11.97
N VAL A 50 -14.75 -1.58 -11.24
CA VAL A 50 -15.30 -0.82 -10.10
C VAL A 50 -14.85 0.64 -10.22
N GLY A 51 -15.62 1.59 -9.68
CA GLY A 51 -15.23 3.01 -9.63
C GLY A 51 -15.33 3.79 -10.96
N TYR A 52 -15.79 3.18 -12.06
CA TYR A 52 -16.01 3.85 -13.36
C TYR A 52 -17.26 4.75 -13.42
N GLY A 53 -18.04 4.83 -12.34
CA GLY A 53 -19.20 5.72 -12.26
C GLY A 53 -18.74 7.17 -12.05
N ARG A 54 -19.46 8.16 -12.61
CA ARG A 54 -19.22 9.56 -12.24
C ARG A 54 -19.42 9.70 -10.72
N GLY A 55 -18.35 10.05 -10.00
CA GLY A 55 -18.36 10.26 -8.55
C GLY A 55 -19.59 11.05 -8.11
N GLY A 56 -20.38 10.46 -7.20
CA GLY A 56 -21.65 11.02 -6.74
C GLY A 56 -22.81 10.03 -6.61
N ALA A 57 -22.64 8.76 -6.99
CA ALA A 57 -23.72 7.77 -6.92
C ALA A 57 -23.97 7.15 -5.52
N PHE A 58 -23.36 7.68 -4.45
CA PHE A 58 -23.70 7.28 -3.07
C PHE A 58 -25.19 7.48 -2.74
N PHE A 59 -25.87 8.39 -3.45
CA PHE A 59 -27.28 8.70 -3.24
C PHE A 59 -28.22 8.21 -4.37
N ASN A 60 -27.82 7.20 -5.16
CA ASN A 60 -28.77 6.58 -6.10
C ASN A 60 -29.33 5.24 -5.55
N PRO A 61 -30.46 5.25 -4.80
CA PRO A 61 -31.04 4.05 -4.20
C PRO A 61 -31.48 2.99 -5.23
N LEU A 62 -31.53 3.33 -6.53
CA LEU A 62 -31.83 2.38 -7.61
C LEU A 62 -30.66 1.48 -7.98
N ALA A 63 -29.40 1.88 -7.73
CA ALA A 63 -28.21 1.04 -7.99
C ALA A 63 -28.13 -0.16 -7.02
N ARG A 64 -28.66 -0.02 -5.80
CA ARG A 64 -28.75 -1.10 -4.79
C ARG A 64 -29.59 -2.31 -5.24
N ARG A 65 -30.47 -2.16 -6.24
CA ARG A 65 -31.38 -3.25 -6.68
C ARG A 65 -30.82 -4.19 -7.75
N ARG A 66 -29.68 -3.89 -8.39
CA ARG A 66 -29.08 -4.76 -9.44
C ARG A 66 -27.84 -5.56 -9.02
N GLY A 67 -27.51 -5.51 -7.72
CA GLY A 67 -26.26 -5.99 -7.17
C GLY A 67 -25.12 -5.05 -7.56
N LEU A 68 -24.46 -4.44 -6.57
CA LEU A 68 -23.31 -3.56 -6.83
C LEU A 68 -22.21 -4.39 -7.54
N PRO A 69 -21.37 -3.78 -8.41
CA PRO A 69 -20.22 -4.46 -9.01
C PRO A 69 -19.36 -5.21 -7.97
N THR A 70 -19.20 -4.61 -6.79
CA THR A 70 -18.61 -5.20 -5.58
C THR A 70 -19.26 -6.53 -5.17
N GLN A 71 -20.60 -6.63 -5.12
CA GLN A 71 -21.29 -7.86 -4.71
C GLN A 71 -21.10 -9.02 -5.70
N ARG A 72 -20.94 -8.71 -7.00
CA ARG A 72 -20.67 -9.74 -8.03
C ARG A 72 -19.25 -10.28 -7.89
N MET A 73 -18.29 -9.39 -7.61
CA MET A 73 -16.90 -9.74 -7.35
C MET A 73 -16.78 -10.56 -6.06
N GLU A 74 -17.36 -10.11 -4.95
CA GLU A 74 -17.43 -10.84 -3.68
C GLU A 74 -17.98 -12.26 -3.88
N SER A 75 -19.10 -12.36 -4.60
CA SER A 75 -19.74 -13.65 -4.90
C SER A 75 -18.88 -14.57 -5.77
N ALA A 76 -18.12 -14.00 -6.72
CA ALA A 76 -17.22 -14.77 -7.58
C ALA A 76 -16.00 -15.26 -6.79
N LEU A 77 -15.38 -14.38 -6.02
CA LEU A 77 -14.26 -14.67 -5.14
C LEU A 77 -14.61 -15.74 -4.11
N ALA A 78 -15.74 -15.61 -3.41
CA ALA A 78 -16.19 -16.56 -2.39
C ALA A 78 -16.43 -17.98 -2.94
N LYS A 79 -16.79 -18.10 -4.22
CA LYS A 79 -17.03 -19.38 -4.90
C LYS A 79 -15.79 -19.95 -5.59
N SER A 80 -14.71 -19.19 -5.58
CA SER A 80 -13.46 -19.54 -6.24
C SER A 80 -12.43 -20.04 -5.23
N LYS A 81 -11.55 -20.92 -5.71
CA LYS A 81 -10.30 -21.25 -5.03
C LYS A 81 -9.19 -21.10 -6.06
N PRO A 82 -8.09 -20.42 -5.72
CA PRO A 82 -6.93 -20.36 -6.59
C PRO A 82 -6.47 -21.79 -6.82
N ALA A 83 -6.33 -22.13 -8.09
CA ALA A 83 -5.87 -23.42 -8.54
C ALA A 83 -5.36 -23.25 -9.96
N GLY A 84 -4.31 -23.95 -10.31
CA GLY A 84 -3.63 -23.73 -11.59
C GLY A 84 -2.26 -23.18 -11.33
N MET A 85 -1.84 -22.22 -12.12
CA MET A 85 -0.47 -21.76 -12.18
C MET A 85 -0.46 -20.24 -12.29
N THR A 86 0.72 -19.63 -12.25
CA THR A 86 0.84 -18.18 -12.13
C THR A 86 1.45 -17.64 -13.42
N PRO A 87 0.66 -17.42 -14.49
CA PRO A 87 1.15 -16.92 -15.78
C PRO A 87 1.41 -15.40 -15.69
N LEU A 88 2.22 -14.98 -14.73
CA LEU A 88 2.40 -13.58 -14.38
C LEU A 88 3.06 -12.77 -15.50
N PRO A 89 4.15 -13.23 -16.16
CA PRO A 89 4.76 -12.50 -17.28
C PRO A 89 3.80 -12.28 -18.45
N LYS A 90 3.06 -13.33 -18.84
CA LYS A 90 2.03 -13.27 -19.89
C LYS A 90 0.95 -12.23 -19.54
N SER A 91 0.55 -12.16 -18.27
CA SER A 91 -0.47 -11.23 -17.79
C SER A 91 0.05 -9.79 -17.76
N ILE A 92 1.31 -9.58 -17.35
CA ILE A 92 1.99 -8.28 -17.39
C ILE A 92 2.06 -7.77 -18.83
N HIS A 93 2.45 -8.60 -19.80
CA HIS A 93 2.49 -8.19 -21.21
C HIS A 93 1.10 -7.85 -21.78
N GLN A 94 0.04 -8.52 -21.34
CA GLN A 94 -1.33 -8.16 -21.73
C GLN A 94 -1.73 -6.80 -21.15
N VAL A 95 -1.45 -6.56 -19.86
CA VAL A 95 -1.72 -5.27 -19.21
C VAL A 95 -0.90 -4.15 -19.86
N ARG A 96 0.36 -4.41 -20.21
CA ARG A 96 1.21 -3.47 -20.96
C ARG A 96 0.53 -3.00 -22.25
N GLN A 97 -0.03 -3.92 -23.06
CA GLN A 97 -0.73 -3.56 -24.29
C GLN A 97 -1.95 -2.67 -24.04
N GLU A 98 -2.67 -2.91 -22.95
CA GLU A 98 -3.80 -2.05 -22.55
C GLU A 98 -3.31 -0.66 -22.16
N ILE A 99 -2.22 -0.57 -21.38
CA ILE A 99 -1.61 0.69 -20.95
C ILE A 99 -1.09 1.48 -22.14
N GLU A 100 -0.42 0.84 -23.10
CA GLU A 100 0.04 1.47 -24.35
C GLU A 100 -1.10 2.18 -25.08
N GLY A 101 -2.31 1.60 -25.08
CA GLY A 101 -3.51 2.21 -25.63
C GLY A 101 -4.01 3.45 -24.85
N MET A 102 -3.65 3.56 -23.57
CA MET A 102 -4.06 4.65 -22.67
C MET A 102 -3.00 5.76 -22.55
N VAL A 103 -1.75 5.52 -22.96
CA VAL A 103 -0.62 6.48 -22.81
C VAL A 103 -0.96 7.91 -23.21
N PRO A 104 -1.58 8.20 -24.38
CA PRO A 104 -1.87 9.58 -24.76
C PRO A 104 -2.78 10.30 -23.76
N GLN A 105 -3.76 9.58 -23.20
CA GLN A 105 -4.67 10.12 -22.20
C GLN A 105 -3.94 10.32 -20.86
N LEU A 106 -3.19 9.31 -20.42
CA LEU A 106 -2.46 9.34 -19.15
C LEU A 106 -1.48 10.52 -19.09
N ILE A 107 -0.75 10.77 -20.18
CA ILE A 107 0.17 11.91 -20.29
C ILE A 107 -0.61 13.24 -20.29
N ALA A 108 -1.72 13.33 -21.02
CA ALA A 108 -2.51 14.55 -21.10
C ALA A 108 -3.14 14.93 -19.74
N GLU A 109 -3.49 13.95 -18.93
CA GLU A 109 -4.09 14.12 -17.61
C GLU A 109 -3.05 14.19 -16.49
N GLY A 110 -1.77 13.92 -16.76
CA GLY A 110 -0.72 13.85 -15.74
C GLY A 110 -0.91 12.69 -14.76
N THR A 111 -1.57 11.62 -15.19
CA THR A 111 -1.92 10.45 -14.38
C THR A 111 -1.08 9.23 -14.77
N LYS A 112 -0.91 8.29 -13.85
CA LYS A 112 -0.28 6.98 -14.09
C LYS A 112 -1.24 5.84 -13.76
N VAL A 113 -1.00 4.67 -14.34
CA VAL A 113 -1.67 3.42 -13.95
C VAL A 113 -0.91 2.80 -12.79
N CYS A 114 -1.60 2.40 -11.73
CA CYS A 114 -1.01 1.51 -10.73
C CYS A 114 -1.38 0.05 -11.04
N LEU A 115 -0.37 -0.79 -11.23
CA LEU A 115 -0.50 -2.22 -11.41
C LEU A 115 -0.24 -2.94 -10.07
N VAL A 116 -1.31 -3.42 -9.44
CA VAL A 116 -1.21 -4.21 -8.21
C VAL A 116 -1.16 -5.70 -8.54
N ILE A 117 -0.12 -6.38 -8.08
CA ILE A 117 0.12 -7.82 -8.25
C ILE A 117 0.08 -8.50 -6.88
N ALA A 118 -0.97 -9.28 -6.62
CA ALA A 118 -1.00 -10.18 -5.46
C ALA A 118 -0.55 -11.58 -5.88
N THR A 119 0.54 -12.09 -5.30
CA THR A 119 1.16 -13.36 -5.73
C THR A 119 1.74 -14.16 -4.58
N ASP A 120 1.58 -15.48 -4.62
CA ASP A 120 2.17 -16.46 -3.70
C ASP A 120 3.30 -17.29 -4.33
N GLY A 121 3.64 -17.02 -5.60
CA GLY A 121 4.56 -17.85 -6.37
C GLY A 121 5.42 -17.07 -7.37
N SER A 122 6.51 -17.70 -7.81
CA SER A 122 7.21 -17.35 -9.04
C SER A 122 6.52 -17.96 -10.25
N ASN A 123 6.79 -17.41 -11.43
CA ASN A 123 6.17 -17.79 -12.70
C ASN A 123 6.26 -19.31 -12.96
N TYR A 124 5.15 -20.04 -12.79
CA TYR A 124 5.06 -21.46 -13.10
C TYR A 124 4.05 -21.64 -14.25
N ASN A 125 4.49 -22.17 -15.40
CA ASN A 125 3.67 -22.33 -16.60
C ASN A 125 3.78 -23.77 -17.16
N LYS A 126 2.66 -24.45 -17.41
CA LYS A 126 2.61 -25.80 -18.03
C LYS A 126 2.74 -25.74 -19.54
N GLU A 127 2.52 -24.58 -20.16
CA GLU A 127 2.70 -24.43 -21.62
C GLU A 127 4.18 -24.63 -22.00
N ASN A 128 5.11 -24.34 -21.09
CA ASN A 128 6.49 -24.84 -21.12
C ASN A 128 6.63 -26.00 -20.13
N LEU A 129 6.35 -27.21 -20.59
CA LEU A 129 6.68 -28.47 -19.90
C LEU A 129 8.21 -28.71 -19.85
N ASP A 130 8.99 -27.67 -19.58
CA ASP A 130 10.41 -27.81 -19.28
C ASP A 130 10.58 -27.73 -17.77
N TRP A 131 10.30 -28.85 -17.11
CA TRP A 131 10.77 -29.19 -15.75
C TRP A 131 12.29 -29.00 -15.53
N LEU A 132 13.03 -28.58 -16.56
CA LEU A 132 14.45 -28.29 -16.59
C LEU A 132 14.74 -26.80 -16.34
N MET A 133 13.74 -25.91 -16.44
CA MET A 133 13.99 -24.49 -16.17
C MET A 133 14.32 -24.26 -14.70
N SER A 134 15.45 -23.62 -14.44
CA SER A 134 15.86 -23.28 -13.08
C SER A 134 14.96 -22.19 -12.48
N GLU A 135 15.05 -21.98 -11.17
CA GLU A 135 14.30 -20.91 -10.52
C GLU A 135 14.75 -19.53 -11.00
N GLU A 136 16.04 -19.36 -11.22
CA GLU A 136 16.65 -18.16 -11.78
C GLU A 136 16.10 -17.85 -13.18
N GLU A 137 15.96 -18.85 -14.05
CA GLU A 137 15.41 -18.65 -15.40
C GLU A 137 13.94 -18.20 -15.36
N ARG A 138 13.14 -18.75 -14.44
CA ARG A 138 11.73 -18.34 -14.25
C ARG A 138 11.61 -16.92 -13.70
N ASN A 139 12.49 -16.57 -12.76
CA ASN A 139 12.56 -15.23 -12.18
C ASN A 139 13.02 -14.21 -13.23
N GLN A 140 13.96 -14.57 -14.10
CA GLN A 140 14.41 -13.71 -15.21
C GLN A 140 13.27 -13.37 -16.18
N GLU A 141 12.37 -14.31 -16.48
CA GLU A 141 11.20 -14.03 -17.36
C GLU A 141 10.26 -12.99 -16.72
N LEU A 142 10.08 -13.06 -15.40
CA LEU A 142 9.29 -12.06 -14.67
C LEU A 142 9.97 -10.70 -14.66
N VAL A 143 11.29 -10.65 -14.40
CA VAL A 143 12.07 -9.40 -14.48
C VAL A 143 11.93 -8.78 -15.86
N GLN A 144 12.12 -9.55 -16.94
CA GLN A 144 11.95 -9.05 -18.32
C GLN A 144 10.53 -8.52 -18.59
N ALA A 145 9.51 -9.17 -18.03
CA ALA A 145 8.14 -8.70 -18.18
C ALA A 145 7.91 -7.37 -17.46
N LEU A 146 8.45 -7.20 -16.25
CA LEU A 146 8.38 -5.93 -15.52
C LEU A 146 9.22 -4.85 -16.21
N GLU A 147 10.44 -5.17 -16.67
CA GLU A 147 11.28 -4.26 -17.47
C GLU A 147 10.55 -3.75 -18.72
N SER A 148 9.68 -4.57 -19.32
CA SER A 148 8.90 -4.15 -20.48
C SER A 148 7.90 -3.02 -20.20
N LEU A 149 7.62 -2.72 -18.92
CA LEU A 149 6.80 -1.59 -18.49
C LEU A 149 7.60 -0.28 -18.36
N GLN A 150 8.93 -0.33 -18.36
CA GLN A 150 9.76 0.88 -18.23
C GLN A 150 9.43 1.92 -19.30
N GLY A 151 9.38 3.18 -18.89
CA GLY A 151 9.04 4.31 -19.77
C GLY A 151 7.55 4.50 -20.03
N LEU A 152 6.68 3.60 -19.54
CA LEU A 152 5.24 3.84 -19.49
C LEU A 152 4.88 4.60 -18.19
N PRO A 153 3.77 5.37 -18.17
CA PRO A 153 3.27 6.02 -16.96
C PRO A 153 2.62 4.98 -16.03
N VAL A 154 3.45 4.17 -15.38
CA VAL A 154 3.04 3.02 -14.55
C VAL A 154 3.83 2.98 -13.25
N SER A 155 3.16 2.64 -12.16
CA SER A 155 3.80 2.10 -10.96
C SER A 155 3.31 0.69 -10.69
N VAL A 156 4.11 -0.12 -10.00
CA VAL A 156 3.79 -1.50 -9.66
C VAL A 156 3.80 -1.66 -8.15
N VAL A 157 2.78 -2.32 -7.60
CA VAL A 157 2.78 -2.75 -6.20
C VAL A 157 2.71 -4.26 -6.19
N ILE A 158 3.64 -4.92 -5.53
CA ILE A 158 3.69 -6.37 -5.39
C ILE A 158 3.33 -6.73 -3.95
N ARG A 159 2.14 -7.32 -3.76
CA ARG A 159 1.70 -7.85 -2.48
C ARG A 159 2.08 -9.32 -2.37
N LEU A 160 2.97 -9.63 -1.44
CA LEU A 160 3.38 -11.00 -1.18
C LEU A 160 2.28 -11.77 -0.44
N CYS A 161 1.99 -12.97 -0.95
CA CYS A 161 1.00 -13.89 -0.39
C CYS A 161 1.66 -15.22 0.03
N THR A 162 2.95 -15.18 0.36
CA THR A 162 3.80 -16.34 0.65
C THR A 162 4.70 -16.05 1.84
N ASP A 163 5.07 -17.10 2.56
CA ASP A 163 6.10 -17.10 3.61
C ASP A 163 7.37 -17.84 3.16
N TYR A 164 7.45 -18.20 1.87
CA TYR A 164 8.60 -18.89 1.31
C TYR A 164 9.78 -17.93 1.13
N GLU A 165 10.71 -17.93 2.09
CA GLU A 165 11.87 -17.02 2.18
C GLU A 165 12.58 -16.77 0.84
N PRO A 166 12.95 -17.78 0.02
CA PRO A 166 13.65 -17.52 -1.24
C PRO A 166 12.85 -16.67 -2.23
N LEU A 167 11.53 -16.78 -2.21
CA LEU A 167 10.65 -15.97 -3.06
C LEU A 167 10.46 -14.57 -2.49
N VAL A 168 10.36 -14.44 -1.17
CA VAL A 168 10.33 -13.14 -0.49
C VAL A 168 11.61 -12.36 -0.78
N ASP A 169 12.77 -13.00 -0.61
CA ASP A 169 14.09 -12.41 -0.91
C ASP A 169 14.20 -11.97 -2.37
N PHE A 170 13.71 -12.81 -3.31
CA PHE A 170 13.67 -12.46 -4.72
C PHE A 170 12.84 -11.20 -4.97
N TYR A 171 11.60 -11.13 -4.46
CA TYR A 171 10.76 -9.95 -4.66
C TYR A 171 11.33 -8.71 -3.97
N LYS A 172 11.82 -8.82 -2.73
CA LYS A 172 12.51 -7.71 -2.03
C LYS A 172 13.71 -7.21 -2.83
N SER A 173 14.42 -8.08 -3.55
CA SER A 173 15.51 -7.64 -4.42
C SER A 173 15.05 -6.79 -5.61
N LEU A 174 13.81 -6.93 -6.10
CA LEU A 174 13.27 -6.14 -7.21
C LEU A 174 13.09 -4.67 -6.86
N ASP A 175 12.72 -4.39 -5.61
CA ASP A 175 12.55 -3.04 -5.08
C ASP A 175 13.89 -2.28 -5.10
N THR A 176 14.97 -2.98 -4.74
CA THR A 176 16.33 -2.41 -4.74
C THR A 176 17.01 -2.31 -6.11
N MET A 177 16.37 -2.78 -7.19
CA MET A 177 16.98 -2.74 -8.52
C MET A 177 17.09 -1.31 -9.05
N ASP A 178 18.15 -1.01 -9.79
CA ASP A 178 18.31 0.28 -10.46
C ASP A 178 17.64 0.24 -11.84
N TRP A 179 16.35 0.55 -11.84
CA TRP A 179 15.52 0.59 -13.04
C TRP A 179 14.56 1.78 -13.00
N ASN A 180 14.19 2.27 -14.19
CA ASN A 180 13.27 3.39 -14.33
C ASN A 180 11.80 2.91 -14.25
N LEU A 181 11.47 2.13 -13.21
CA LEU A 181 10.13 1.67 -12.88
C LEU A 181 9.93 1.79 -11.36
N ASP A 182 8.82 2.42 -10.97
CA ASP A 182 8.39 2.59 -9.59
C ASP A 182 7.74 1.29 -9.12
N VAL A 183 8.42 0.52 -8.25
CA VAL A 183 8.00 -0.79 -7.77
C VAL A 183 8.08 -0.83 -6.25
N ASP A 184 6.94 -1.03 -5.59
CA ASP A 184 6.84 -1.18 -4.12
C ASP A 184 6.48 -2.65 -3.80
N VAL A 185 7.20 -3.27 -2.87
CA VAL A 185 7.02 -4.68 -2.49
C VAL A 185 6.56 -4.78 -1.05
N LEU A 186 5.29 -5.14 -0.86
CA LEU A 186 4.65 -5.21 0.45
C LEU A 186 4.54 -6.65 0.94
N ASP A 187 5.01 -6.90 2.17
CA ASP A 187 4.80 -8.16 2.87
C ASP A 187 3.41 -8.19 3.54
N ASP A 188 3.14 -9.19 4.39
CA ASP A 188 1.92 -9.20 5.18
C ASP A 188 1.86 -8.06 6.20
N HIS A 189 0.63 -7.63 6.51
CA HIS A 189 0.35 -6.47 7.36
C HIS A 189 1.12 -6.49 8.69
N LYS A 190 1.36 -7.67 9.26
CA LYS A 190 2.05 -7.74 10.55
C LYS A 190 3.56 -7.58 10.38
N ALA A 191 4.17 -8.24 9.40
CA ALA A 191 5.59 -8.09 9.09
C ALA A 191 5.91 -6.63 8.75
N GLU A 192 5.11 -6.04 7.87
CA GLU A 192 5.21 -4.62 7.48
C GLU A 192 5.11 -3.69 8.69
N ALA A 193 4.14 -3.92 9.59
CA ALA A 193 4.00 -3.11 10.78
C ALA A 193 5.21 -3.19 11.72
N MET A 194 5.92 -4.32 11.75
CA MET A 194 7.14 -4.46 12.55
C MET A 194 8.28 -3.61 11.98
N GLU A 195 8.45 -3.60 10.66
CA GLU A 195 9.43 -2.78 9.96
C GLU A 195 9.12 -1.28 10.15
N VAL A 196 7.86 -0.88 9.95
CA VAL A 196 7.40 0.50 10.22
C VAL A 196 7.59 0.89 11.68
N GLN A 197 7.26 0.03 12.66
CA GLN A 197 7.42 0.37 14.08
C GLN A 197 8.90 0.51 14.48
N ALA A 198 9.82 -0.20 13.81
CA ALA A 198 11.25 -0.05 14.06
C ALA A 198 11.77 1.34 13.69
N HIS A 199 11.20 1.98 12.68
CA HIS A 199 11.59 3.31 12.20
C HIS A 199 10.69 4.45 12.70
N GLN A 200 9.40 4.17 12.91
CA GLN A 200 8.38 5.11 13.36
C GLN A 200 7.69 4.57 14.63
N PRO A 201 8.38 4.54 15.79
CA PRO A 201 7.80 3.99 17.02
C PRO A 201 6.55 4.75 17.50
N TRP A 202 6.36 5.97 17.00
CA TRP A 202 5.20 6.82 17.26
C TRP A 202 3.99 6.50 16.37
N LEU A 203 4.12 5.69 15.31
CA LEU A 203 3.05 5.40 14.36
C LEU A 203 2.42 4.02 14.64
N ASN A 204 1.10 3.99 14.83
CA ASN A 204 0.32 2.76 14.75
C ASN A 204 -0.01 2.45 13.28
N TYR A 205 0.72 1.49 12.70
CA TYR A 205 0.51 1.05 11.32
C TYR A 205 -0.78 0.22 11.17
N ALA A 206 -1.93 0.91 11.16
CA ALA A 206 -3.22 0.26 11.07
C ALA A 206 -3.49 -0.34 9.69
N LEU A 207 -4.37 -1.35 9.65
CA LEU A 207 -4.71 -2.10 8.44
C LEU A 207 -5.17 -1.20 7.27
N LEU A 208 -5.88 -0.10 7.56
CA LEU A 208 -6.33 0.82 6.51
C LEU A 208 -5.16 1.47 5.76
N LEU A 209 -4.09 1.85 6.45
CA LEU A 209 -2.90 2.43 5.82
C LEU A 209 -2.22 1.40 4.90
N HIS A 210 -2.09 0.16 5.39
CA HIS A 210 -1.59 -0.96 4.60
C HIS A 210 -2.45 -1.21 3.35
N ARG A 211 -3.78 -1.24 3.47
CA ARG A 211 -4.70 -1.40 2.32
C ARG A 211 -4.58 -0.25 1.31
N MET A 212 -4.31 0.97 1.76
CA MET A 212 -4.10 2.10 0.86
C MET A 212 -2.79 1.95 0.06
N ARG A 213 -1.69 1.51 0.70
CA ARG A 213 -0.44 1.18 0.00
C ARG A 213 -0.66 0.04 -0.99
N GLU A 214 -1.28 -1.06 -0.57
CA GLU A 214 -1.60 -2.21 -1.43
C GLU A 214 -2.48 -1.83 -2.64
N MET A 215 -3.38 -0.84 -2.49
CA MET A 215 -4.23 -0.35 -3.58
C MET A 215 -3.45 0.47 -4.61
N GLY A 216 -2.21 0.87 -4.31
CA GLY A 216 -1.38 1.68 -5.20
C GLY A 216 -1.44 3.17 -4.91
N HIS A 217 -1.93 3.59 -3.74
CA HIS A 217 -1.86 4.98 -3.35
C HIS A 217 -0.42 5.35 -3.01
N TYR A 218 0.30 5.84 -4.01
CA TYR A 218 1.70 6.21 -3.88
C TYR A 218 1.87 7.63 -3.30
N HIS A 219 2.72 7.75 -2.29
CA HIS A 219 3.31 9.01 -1.86
C HIS A 219 4.73 8.71 -1.37
N PRO A 220 5.76 9.52 -1.71
CA PRO A 220 7.15 9.23 -1.32
C PRO A 220 7.34 9.01 0.18
N LEU A 221 6.57 9.71 1.02
CA LEU A 221 6.62 9.51 2.48
C LEU A 221 6.11 8.14 2.95
N LEU A 222 5.25 7.46 2.18
CA LEU A 222 4.76 6.12 2.54
C LEU A 222 5.83 5.06 2.31
N ASP A 223 6.64 5.25 1.27
CA ASP A 223 7.81 4.45 0.90
C ASP A 223 8.88 4.50 2.01
N LEU A 224 9.10 5.69 2.56
CA LEU A 224 10.12 5.91 3.59
C LEU A 224 9.76 5.35 4.98
N LEU A 225 8.51 4.91 5.21
CA LEU A 225 8.03 4.55 6.56
C LEU A 225 8.79 3.36 7.16
N ASP A 226 9.09 2.37 6.33
CA ASP A 226 9.77 1.12 6.66
C ASP A 226 11.26 1.13 6.32
N GLU A 227 11.77 2.21 5.73
CA GLU A 227 13.19 2.33 5.39
C GLU A 227 14.03 3.07 6.45
N ARG A 228 13.51 4.18 6.98
CA ARG A 228 14.25 5.05 7.91
C ARG A 228 13.34 5.93 8.76
N PRO A 229 13.84 6.47 9.89
CA PRO A 229 13.13 7.53 10.62
C PRO A 229 12.82 8.72 9.71
N LEU A 230 11.59 9.24 9.81
CA LEU A 230 11.21 10.45 9.11
C LEU A 230 11.80 11.67 9.82
N THR A 231 12.28 12.64 9.04
CA THR A 231 12.71 13.93 9.57
C THR A 231 11.52 14.75 10.07
N PRO A 232 11.72 15.74 10.96
CA PRO A 232 10.61 16.51 11.51
C PRO A 232 9.70 17.18 10.44
N PRO A 233 10.22 17.74 9.32
CA PRO A 233 9.37 18.22 8.23
C PRO A 233 8.59 17.11 7.52
N GLU A 234 9.19 15.93 7.34
CA GLU A 234 8.54 14.77 6.71
C GLU A 234 7.43 14.21 7.60
N ILE A 235 7.63 14.18 8.93
CA ILE A 235 6.59 13.81 9.90
C ILE A 235 5.38 14.74 9.74
N ARG A 236 5.60 16.06 9.72
CA ARG A 236 4.52 17.03 9.52
C ARG A 236 3.75 16.76 8.23
N ASP A 237 4.47 16.54 7.12
CA ASP A 237 3.86 16.32 5.82
C ASP A 237 3.12 14.98 5.75
N PHE A 238 3.62 13.95 6.44
CA PHE A 238 2.95 12.67 6.62
C PHE A 238 1.66 12.80 7.44
N LEU A 239 1.68 13.55 8.54
CA LEU A 239 0.48 13.78 9.37
C LEU A 239 -0.60 14.54 8.59
N ARG A 240 -0.20 15.47 7.72
CA ARG A 240 -1.13 16.15 6.79
C ARG A 240 -1.72 15.21 5.76
N LEU A 241 -0.93 14.24 5.28
CA LEU A 241 -1.44 13.19 4.41
C LEU A 241 -2.46 12.31 5.14
N LEU A 242 -2.18 11.96 6.40
CA LEU A 242 -3.02 11.06 7.20
C LEU A 242 -4.33 11.69 7.66
N PHE A 243 -4.29 12.90 8.22
CA PHE A 243 -5.46 13.57 8.80
C PHE A 243 -6.10 14.61 7.86
N GLY A 244 -5.38 15.04 6.82
CA GLY A 244 -5.79 16.09 5.90
C GLY A 244 -5.24 17.47 6.28
N GLN A 245 -4.85 18.24 5.27
CA GLN A 245 -4.18 19.54 5.45
C GLN A 245 -5.01 20.55 6.26
N GLN A 246 -6.35 20.45 6.22
CA GLN A 246 -7.24 21.36 6.95
C GLN A 246 -7.11 21.30 8.48
N HIS A 247 -6.48 20.25 9.02
CA HIS A 247 -6.30 20.07 10.45
C HIS A 247 -5.05 20.76 11.01
N PHE A 248 -4.16 21.24 10.14
CA PHE A 248 -2.87 21.81 10.56
C PHE A 248 -2.79 23.27 10.12
N GLN A 249 -2.43 24.17 11.03
CA GLN A 249 -2.31 25.58 10.69
C GLN A 249 -1.04 25.85 9.86
N GLU A 250 -1.17 26.74 8.87
CA GLU A 250 -0.06 27.27 8.08
C GLU A 250 0.13 28.76 8.34
N PRO A 251 1.37 29.28 8.35
CA PRO A 251 2.66 28.59 8.50
C PRO A 251 3.09 28.48 9.96
N TYR A 252 3.84 27.45 10.33
CA TYR A 252 4.60 27.48 11.58
C TYR A 252 5.78 28.45 11.40
N GLN A 253 5.53 29.72 11.70
CA GLN A 253 6.52 30.79 11.50
C GLN A 253 7.66 30.75 12.53
N ASN A 254 7.49 30.01 13.64
CA ASN A 254 8.47 29.90 14.70
C ASN A 254 9.04 28.48 14.78
N THR A 255 10.33 28.33 14.47
CA THR A 255 11.09 27.08 14.55
C THR A 255 11.28 26.56 15.98
N GLU A 256 11.04 27.38 17.00
CA GLU A 256 11.19 26.96 18.41
C GLU A 256 9.92 26.32 18.98
N THR A 257 8.73 26.65 18.44
CA THR A 257 7.45 26.20 19.02
C THR A 257 6.64 25.32 18.08
N TRP A 258 7.08 25.09 16.84
CA TRP A 258 6.30 24.35 15.85
C TRP A 258 5.98 22.92 16.32
N ALA A 259 6.93 22.23 16.96
CA ALA A 259 6.72 20.86 17.45
C ALA A 259 5.65 20.83 18.55
N ILE A 260 5.68 21.78 19.48
CA ILE A 260 4.68 21.90 20.56
C ILE A 260 3.29 22.18 19.96
N ASN A 261 3.21 23.10 18.99
CA ASN A 261 1.94 23.42 18.32
C ASN A 261 1.39 22.20 17.57
N LEU A 262 2.24 21.46 16.86
CA LEU A 262 1.86 20.23 16.17
C LEU A 262 1.34 19.17 17.15
N LEU A 263 2.02 18.94 18.27
CA LEU A 263 1.59 18.00 19.30
C LEU A 263 0.23 18.40 19.90
N GLN A 264 -0.02 19.70 20.08
CA GLN A 264 -1.30 20.21 20.56
C GLN A 264 -2.42 19.98 19.53
N GLU A 265 -2.17 20.25 18.25
CA GLU A 265 -3.13 19.96 17.17
C GLU A 265 -3.46 18.46 17.09
N LEU A 266 -2.46 17.59 17.27
CA LEU A 266 -2.67 16.14 17.30
C LEU A 266 -3.49 15.67 18.51
N LEU A 267 -3.31 16.27 19.68
CA LEU A 267 -4.14 16.00 20.85
C LEU A 267 -5.61 16.32 20.56
N GLU A 268 -5.89 17.47 19.96
CA GLU A 268 -7.26 17.87 19.59
C GLU A 268 -7.90 16.91 18.56
N ILE A 269 -7.12 16.45 17.57
CA ILE A 269 -7.56 15.44 16.60
C ILE A 269 -7.89 14.12 17.32
N GLN A 270 -7.00 13.65 18.20
CA GLN A 270 -7.16 12.37 18.89
C GLN A 270 -8.35 12.38 19.87
N GLU A 271 -8.60 13.50 20.56
CA GLU A 271 -9.79 13.68 21.40
C GLU A 271 -11.09 13.57 20.58
N SER A 272 -11.10 14.16 19.37
CA SER A 272 -12.20 14.03 18.43
C SER A 272 -12.39 12.57 17.97
N GLU A 273 -11.30 11.87 17.61
CA GLU A 273 -11.34 10.45 17.23
C GLU A 273 -11.83 9.55 18.37
N GLN A 274 -11.40 9.79 19.61
CA GLN A 274 -11.83 9.04 20.79
C GLN A 274 -13.34 9.19 21.00
N THR A 275 -13.86 10.41 20.86
CA THR A 275 -15.30 10.68 20.96
C THR A 275 -16.10 9.93 19.89
N GLN A 276 -15.51 9.72 18.71
CA GLN A 276 -16.11 8.98 17.60
C GLN A 276 -15.85 7.46 17.67
N SER A 277 -15.14 6.97 18.71
CA SER A 277 -14.71 5.57 18.83
C SER A 277 -13.87 5.08 17.64
N CYS A 278 -13.12 5.99 17.00
CA CYS A 278 -12.32 5.73 15.81
C CYS A 278 -10.91 5.21 16.13
N TYR A 279 -10.76 4.31 17.11
CA TYR A 279 -9.46 3.70 17.39
C TYR A 279 -9.19 2.51 16.47
N TRP A 280 -7.92 2.36 16.12
CA TRP A 280 -7.47 1.40 15.14
C TRP A 280 -6.78 0.23 15.82
N LYS A 281 -7.00 -0.96 15.29
CA LYS A 281 -6.34 -2.13 15.83
C LYS A 281 -4.86 -2.09 15.46
N ASN A 282 -4.00 -2.03 16.47
CA ASN A 282 -2.57 -2.20 16.28
C ASN A 282 -2.26 -3.69 16.04
N PRO A 283 -1.61 -4.05 14.91
CA PRO A 283 -1.33 -5.45 14.59
C PRO A 283 -0.31 -6.12 15.52
N LEU A 284 0.50 -5.34 16.23
CA LEU A 284 1.57 -5.81 17.11
C LEU A 284 1.08 -6.00 18.55
N THR A 285 0.28 -5.07 19.07
CA THR A 285 -0.28 -5.17 20.44
C THR A 285 -1.65 -5.85 20.48
N ASN A 286 -2.36 -5.93 19.35
CA ASN A 286 -3.77 -6.33 19.22
C ASN A 286 -4.76 -5.43 19.99
N LEU A 287 -4.34 -4.26 20.46
CA LEU A 287 -5.19 -3.31 21.15
C LEU A 287 -5.77 -2.27 20.16
N LYS A 288 -6.88 -1.63 20.55
CA LYS A 288 -7.40 -0.46 19.85
C LYS A 288 -6.66 0.76 20.35
N GLU A 289 -5.88 1.37 19.48
CA GLU A 289 -4.96 2.47 19.77
C GLU A 289 -5.19 3.63 18.79
N PRO A 290 -4.80 4.87 19.14
CA PRO A 290 -4.79 5.99 18.20
C PRO A 290 -3.82 5.71 17.04
N TRP A 291 -3.92 6.49 15.96
CA TRP A 291 -2.91 6.47 14.89
C TRP A 291 -1.52 6.86 15.39
N ILE A 292 -1.47 7.84 16.29
CA ILE A 292 -0.22 8.46 16.75
C ILE A 292 -0.07 8.25 18.25
N ASN A 293 1.07 7.70 18.66
CA ASN A 293 1.51 7.75 20.04
C ASN A 293 2.20 9.09 20.29
N ILE A 294 1.45 10.03 20.87
CA ILE A 294 1.90 11.41 21.08
C ILE A 294 3.11 11.48 22.02
N GLU A 295 3.21 10.60 23.01
CA GLU A 295 4.36 10.58 23.92
C GLU A 295 5.64 10.18 23.18
N GLN A 296 5.58 9.13 22.36
CA GLN A 296 6.70 8.70 21.51
C GLN A 296 7.05 9.75 20.47
N LEU A 297 6.05 10.38 19.85
CA LEU A 297 6.29 11.44 18.88
C LEU A 297 6.95 12.66 19.51
N ALA A 298 6.53 13.05 20.71
CA ALA A 298 7.14 14.16 21.45
C ALA A 298 8.61 13.89 21.74
N TYR A 299 8.95 12.65 22.11
CA TYR A 299 10.34 12.22 22.28
C TYR A 299 11.13 12.39 20.97
N THR A 300 10.63 11.86 19.86
CA THR A 300 11.27 12.02 18.53
C THR A 300 11.45 13.48 18.10
N LEU A 301 10.49 14.36 18.40
CA LEU A 301 10.55 15.75 17.93
C LEU A 301 11.35 16.69 18.84
N LEU A 302 11.49 16.37 20.12
CA LEU A 302 12.08 17.27 21.12
C LEU A 302 13.46 16.84 21.61
N ASP A 303 13.79 15.54 21.57
CA ASP A 303 15.04 14.99 22.12
C ASP A 303 16.25 15.15 21.18
N ASP A 304 16.03 15.33 19.87
CA ASP A 304 17.08 15.60 18.86
C ASP A 304 17.87 16.91 19.09
N ASN A 305 17.54 17.70 20.12
CA ASN A 305 18.22 18.96 20.44
C ASN A 305 19.39 18.83 21.43
N GLU A 306 19.68 17.64 21.97
CA GLU A 306 20.71 17.49 23.02
C GLU A 306 22.10 17.01 22.54
N GLU A 307 22.28 16.57 21.29
CA GLU A 307 23.58 16.03 20.83
C GLU A 307 24.56 17.06 20.20
N ASP A 308 24.17 18.33 20.03
CA ASP A 308 25.03 19.35 19.38
C ASP A 308 25.80 20.30 20.36
N GLU A 309 25.73 20.09 21.68
CA GLU A 309 26.60 20.83 22.64
C GLU A 309 27.97 20.15 22.84
N GLU A 310 28.70 19.88 21.76
CA GLU A 310 30.12 19.51 21.83
C GLU A 310 30.98 20.76 22.09
N TYR A 311 31.13 21.09 23.38
CA TYR A 311 32.33 21.67 24.00
C TYR A 311 33.13 22.70 23.17
N VAL A 312 32.62 23.93 23.04
CA VAL A 312 33.48 25.10 22.76
C VAL A 312 34.27 25.42 24.03
N GLY A 313 35.39 24.73 24.19
CA GLY A 313 36.43 25.14 25.13
C GLY A 313 37.09 26.43 24.65
N ASP A 314 36.57 27.56 25.13
CA ASP A 314 37.38 28.75 25.43
C ASP A 314 38.66 28.27 26.15
N GLY A 315 39.88 28.72 25.87
CA GLY A 315 40.32 29.93 25.23
C GLY A 315 41.71 30.20 25.81
N LEU A 316 42.64 30.56 24.92
CA LEU A 316 43.76 31.48 25.14
C LEU A 316 44.73 31.28 26.33
N ALA A 317 46.00 31.16 25.91
CA ALA A 317 47.25 31.21 26.66
C ALA A 317 47.40 32.45 27.57
N PRO A 318 48.42 32.47 28.46
CA PRO A 318 49.79 32.81 28.00
C PRO A 318 50.81 31.66 28.05
#